data_AF-A0A3M8CYZ9-F1
#
_entry.id   AF-A0A3M8CYZ9-F1
#
_cell.length_a   1.000
_cell.length_b   1.000
_cell.length_c   1.000
_cell.angle_alpha   90.00
_cell.angle_beta   90.00
_cell.angle_gamma   90.00
#
_symmetry.space_group_name_H-M   'P 1'
#
loop_
_entity.id
_entity.type
_entity.pdbx_description
1 polymer ?
#
loop_
_entity_poly.entity_id
_entity_poly.type
_entity_poly.pdbx_seq_one_letter_code
_entity_poly.pdbx_strand_id
1 'polypeptide(L)' 'MARKVQRTTAPEKKEWIESAAYLGAEKFEVAGALFHEDEHSMLEESIVKHKLTTYKGGM' A
#
# COMPACT_ATOMS: atom_id res chain seq x y z
N MET A 1 2.08 -11.53 27.06
CA MET A 1 1.25 -11.85 25.88
C MET A 1 0.88 -10.55 25.17
N ALA A 2 1.61 -10.18 24.12
CA ALA A 2 1.31 -8.96 23.37
C ALA A 2 0.08 -9.20 22.50
N ARG A 3 -1.03 -8.52 22.81
CA ARG A 3 -2.22 -8.51 21.95
C ARG A 3 -1.80 -7.90 20.62
N LYS A 4 -1.75 -8.72 19.58
CA LYS A 4 -1.85 -8.24 18.21
C LYS A 4 -3.24 -7.63 18.10
N VAL A 5 -3.33 -6.33 18.34
CA VAL A 5 -4.50 -5.53 17.97
C VAL A 5 -4.51 -5.61 16.44
N GLN A 6 -5.24 -6.58 15.90
CA GLN A 6 -5.59 -6.62 14.49
C GLN A 6 -6.34 -5.34 14.23
N ARG A 7 -5.68 -4.36 13.60
CA ARG A 7 -6.36 -3.19 13.05
C ARG A 7 -7.28 -3.75 11.97
N THR A 8 -8.56 -3.78 12.27
CA THR A 8 -9.64 -4.19 11.36
C THR A 8 -9.93 -3.12 10.30
N THR A 9 -9.12 -2.07 10.22
CA THR A 9 -9.19 -0.99 9.24
C THR A 9 -8.08 -1.18 8.22
N ALA A 10 -8.43 -1.07 6.93
CA ALA A 10 -7.45 -1.13 5.86
C ALA A 10 -6.37 -0.03 6.06
N PRO A 11 -5.09 -0.31 5.78
CA PRO A 11 -4.02 0.66 6.01
C PRO A 11 -4.20 1.91 5.14
N GLU A 12 -3.77 3.05 5.67
CA GLU A 12 -3.73 4.29 4.91
C GLU A 12 -2.61 4.26 3.85
N LYS A 13 -2.71 5.12 2.82
CA LYS A 13 -1.68 5.28 1.78
C LYS A 13 -0.26 5.39 2.37
N LYS A 14 -0.09 6.19 3.43
CA LYS A 14 1.21 6.36 4.09
C LYS A 14 1.75 5.06 4.67
N GLU A 15 0.89 4.26 5.30
CA GLU A 15 1.27 2.97 5.86
C GLU A 15 1.69 1.98 4.77
N TRP A 16 1.03 2.02 3.60
CA TRP A 16 1.43 1.24 2.43
C TRP A 16 2.82 1.64 1.91
N ILE A 17 3.11 2.94 1.83
CA ILE A 17 4.43 3.44 1.42
C ILE A 17 5.51 3.01 2.41
N GLU A 18 5.22 3.08 3.72
CA GLU A 18 6.16 2.62 4.75
C GLU A 18 6.37 1.10 4.70
N SER A 19 5.33 0.36 4.30
CA SER A 19 5.32 -1.10 4.14
C SER A 19 5.73 -1.57 2.75
N ALA A 20 6.41 -0.75 1.93
CA ALA A 20 6.77 -1.12 0.56
C ALA A 20 7.57 -2.43 0.46
N ALA A 21 8.43 -2.73 1.45
CA ALA A 21 9.17 -3.99 1.52
C ALA A 21 8.25 -5.23 1.62
N TYR A 22 7.08 -5.11 2.27
CA TYR A 22 6.08 -6.17 2.32
C TYR A 22 5.48 -6.46 0.93
N LEU A 23 5.39 -5.44 0.08
CA LEU A 23 4.91 -5.54 -1.30
C LEU A 23 6.00 -5.94 -2.29
N GLY A 24 7.24 -6.16 -1.83
CA GLY A 24 8.37 -6.45 -2.72
C GLY A 24 8.71 -5.29 -3.65
N ALA A 25 8.47 -4.05 -3.21
CA ALA A 25 8.69 -2.83 -3.99
C ALA A 25 9.43 -1.76 -3.17
N GLU A 26 9.96 -0.77 -3.87
CA GLU A 26 10.55 0.39 -3.24
C GLU A 26 9.49 1.42 -2.83
N LYS A 27 9.79 2.24 -1.81
CA LYS A 27 8.84 3.24 -1.30
C LYS A 27 8.38 4.21 -2.37
N PHE A 28 9.26 4.60 -3.29
CA PHE A 28 8.92 5.49 -4.39
C PHE A 28 8.02 4.81 -5.43
N GLU A 29 8.12 3.49 -5.62
CA GLU A 29 7.22 2.74 -6.51
C GLU A 29 5.81 2.73 -5.93
N VAL A 30 5.67 2.46 -4.62
CA VAL A 30 4.37 2.47 -3.95
C VAL A 30 3.78 3.89 -3.91
N ALA A 31 4.60 4.90 -3.63
CA ALA A 31 4.16 6.30 -3.65
C ALA A 31 3.71 6.74 -5.05
N GLY A 32 4.42 6.33 -6.10
CA GLY A 32 4.05 6.58 -7.49
C GLY A 32 2.76 5.85 -7.90
N ALA A 33 2.64 4.58 -7.56
CA ALA A 33 1.44 3.77 -7.82
C ALA A 33 0.19 4.33 -7.13
N LEU A 34 0.35 4.90 -5.93
CA LEU A 34 -0.73 5.50 -5.14
C LEU A 34 -0.82 7.03 -5.30
N PHE A 35 -0.15 7.63 -6.29
CA PHE A 35 -0.08 9.09 -6.43
C PHE A 35 -1.47 9.76 -6.50
N HIS A 36 -2.43 9.10 -7.16
CA HIS A 36 -3.80 9.60 -7.33
C HIS A 36 -4.72 9.37 -6.11
N GLU A 37 -4.27 8.63 -5.10
CA GLU A 37 -5.05 8.38 -3.88
C GLU A 37 -4.76 9.45 -2.83
N ASP A 38 -5.78 9.81 -2.05
CA ASP A 38 -5.62 10.67 -0.88
C ASP A 38 -4.71 10.04 0.18
N GLU A 39 -4.05 10.89 0.97
CA GLU A 39 -3.12 10.43 2.02
C GLU A 39 -3.81 9.58 3.10
N HIS A 40 -5.08 9.90 3.38
CA HIS A 40 -5.93 9.19 4.34
C HIS A 40 -6.82 8.11 3.71
N SER A 41 -6.65 7.84 2.41
CA SER A 41 -7.39 6.75 1.77
C SER A 41 -7.00 5.42 2.39
N MET A 42 -7.99 4.74 2.96
CA MET A 42 -7.86 3.35 3.39
C MET A 42 -7.91 2.45 2.16
N LEU A 43 -6.80 1.80 1.85
CA LEU A 43 -6.64 1.00 0.65
C LEU A 43 -6.50 -0.47 1.02
N GLU A 44 -7.30 -1.32 0.38
CA GLU A 44 -7.11 -2.76 0.49
C GLU A 44 -5.84 -3.19 -0.24
N GLU A 45 -5.20 -4.24 0.27
CA GLU A 45 -3.97 -4.78 -0.30
C GLU A 45 -4.11 -5.17 -1.78
N SER A 46 -5.29 -5.69 -2.16
CA SER A 46 -5.64 -6.06 -3.54
C SER A 46 -5.55 -4.86 -4.49
N ILE A 47 -6.08 -3.71 -4.08
CA ILE A 47 -6.06 -2.46 -4.83
C ILE A 47 -4.63 -1.93 -4.94
N VAL A 48 -3.88 -1.95 -3.85
CA VAL A 48 -2.49 -1.49 -3.82
C VAL A 48 -1.62 -2.35 -4.74
N LYS A 49 -1.76 -3.68 -4.68
CA LYS A 49 -1.06 -4.61 -5.57
C LYS A 49 -1.42 -4.39 -7.03
N HIS A 50 -2.70 -4.21 -7.34
CA HIS A 50 -3.13 -3.93 -8.71
C HIS A 50 -2.51 -2.64 -9.24
N LYS A 51 -2.62 -1.53 -8.49
CA LYS A 51 -2.03 -0.23 -8.87
C LYS A 51 -0.51 -0.31 -9.01
N LEU A 52 0.17 -1.05 -8.12
CA LEU A 52 1.62 -1.25 -8.18
C LEU A 52 2.04 -2.05 -9.41
N THR A 53 1.31 -3.12 -9.75
CA THR A 53 1.54 -3.88 -10.99
C THR A 53 1.36 -2.99 -12.22
N THR A 54 0.27 -2.22 -12.28
CA THR A 54 0.03 -1.27 -13.39
C THR A 54 1.14 -0.22 -13.47
N TYR A 55 1.57 0.34 -12.33
CA TYR A 55 2.64 1.34 -12.28
C TYR A 55 3.98 0.80 -12.79
N LYS A 56 4.29 -0.47 -12.48
CA LYS A 56 5.51 -1.15 -12.96
C LYS A 56 5.43 -1.58 -14.44
N GLY A 57 4.32 -1.29 -15.14
CA GLY A 57 4.12 -1.67 -16.53
C GLY A 57 3.75 -3.15 -16.72
N GLY A 58 3.30 -3.83 -15.65
CA GLY A 58 2.74 -5.17 -15.76
C GLY A 58 1.33 -5.10 -16.35
N MET A 59 1.13 -5.75 -17.51
CA MET A 59 -0.19 -6.03 -18.08
C MET A 59 -0.88 -7.16 -17.33
#